data_AF-A0A443K0M2-F1
#
_entry.id   AF-A0A443K0M2-F1
#
_cell.length_a   1.000
_cell.length_b   1.000
_cell.length_c   1.000
_cell.angle_alpha   90.00
_cell.angle_beta   90.00
_cell.angle_gamma   90.00
#
_symmetry.space_group_name_H-M   'P 1'
#
loop_
_entity.id
_entity.type
_entity.pdbx_description
1 polymer ?
#
loop_
_entity_poly.entity_id
_entity_poly.type
_entity_poly.pdbx_seq_one_letter_code
_entity_poly.pdbx_strand_id
1 'polypeptide(L)'
;MTGLRIEKLHRRHEVETFDCGEEALNRFLVRFALSNQMANASQTYIGLSDDDAIVGFYTLVVGEVRYEEAPERLTKGLARHPVPVMLLARLGVGEAWQGRKIGAGLLRDAVLRTLQVADIAGVRALVVHAKNDAARSFYERFDFQPSPTDPLHLFALIKDLRNL
;
A
#
# COMPACT_ATOMS: atom_id res chain seq x y z
N MET A 1 14.23 19.52 7.63
CA MET A 1 13.24 18.67 6.94
C MET A 1 13.85 17.28 6.92
N THR A 2 13.29 16.31 7.64
CA THR A 2 13.82 14.95 7.62
C THR A 2 13.61 14.37 6.23
N GLY A 3 14.68 13.92 5.57
CA GLY A 3 14.58 13.25 4.27
C GLY A 3 13.95 11.88 4.47
N LEU A 4 12.76 11.66 3.90
CA LEU A 4 12.17 10.31 3.84
C LEU A 4 12.84 9.56 2.69
N ARG A 5 13.74 8.62 3.01
CA ARG A 5 14.30 7.68 2.03
C ARG A 5 13.47 6.41 2.03
N ILE A 6 13.11 5.89 0.86
CA ILE A 6 12.32 4.66 0.75
C ILE A 6 13.08 3.63 -0.07
N GLU A 7 13.29 2.45 0.51
CA GLU A 7 14.00 1.35 -0.14
C GLU A 7 13.33 0.00 0.14
N LYS A 8 13.74 -1.02 -0.62
CA LYS A 8 13.19 -2.37 -0.47
C LYS A 8 13.66 -3.00 0.83
N LEU A 9 12.80 -3.82 1.47
CA LEU A 9 13.16 -4.50 2.70
C LEU A 9 14.32 -5.48 2.46
N HIS A 10 15.39 -5.30 3.23
CA HIS A 10 16.57 -6.17 3.32
C HIS A 10 16.83 -6.63 4.75
N ARG A 11 17.62 -7.71 4.91
CA ARG A 11 18.02 -8.29 6.21
C ARG A 11 18.73 -7.34 7.17
N ARG A 12 19.33 -6.27 6.65
CA ARG A 12 20.06 -5.27 7.44
C ARG A 12 19.15 -4.32 8.24
N HIS A 13 17.86 -4.27 7.92
CA HIS A 13 16.94 -3.36 8.60
C HIS A 13 16.54 -3.93 9.96
N GLU A 14 16.71 -3.13 10.99
CA GLU A 14 16.34 -3.44 12.38
C GLU A 14 14.83 -3.23 12.57
N VAL A 15 14.03 -4.19 12.10
CA VAL A 15 12.56 -4.11 12.13
C VAL A 15 11.99 -4.37 13.52
N GLU A 16 12.78 -4.94 14.43
CA GLU A 16 12.39 -5.31 15.79
C GLU A 16 12.05 -4.11 16.67
N THR A 17 12.62 -2.93 16.36
CA THR A 17 12.37 -1.68 17.10
C THR A 17 11.18 -0.89 16.54
N PHE A 18 10.58 -1.35 15.43
CA PHE A 18 9.47 -0.67 14.80
C PHE A 18 8.17 -0.86 15.56
N ASP A 19 7.50 0.25 15.87
CA ASP A 19 6.17 0.26 16.45
C ASP A 19 5.30 1.36 15.80
N CYS A 20 4.20 0.96 15.14
CA CYS A 20 3.19 1.89 14.63
C CYS A 20 1.92 1.99 15.48
N GLY A 21 1.94 1.46 16.70
CA GLY A 21 0.78 1.36 17.60
C GLY A 21 -0.20 0.25 17.22
N GLU A 22 0.17 -0.59 16.24
CA GLU A 22 -0.70 -1.63 15.69
C GLU A 22 -0.01 -2.99 15.68
N GLU A 23 -0.26 -3.81 16.71
CA GLU A 23 0.46 -5.07 16.96
C GLU A 23 0.45 -6.01 15.75
N ALA A 24 -0.68 -6.11 15.03
CA ALA A 24 -0.79 -6.95 13.84
C ALA A 24 0.16 -6.50 12.71
N LEU A 25 0.39 -5.19 12.55
CA LEU A 25 1.33 -4.64 11.57
C LEU A 25 2.78 -4.82 12.03
N ASN A 26 3.07 -4.54 13.28
CA ASN A 26 4.40 -4.73 13.87
C ASN A 26 4.83 -6.22 13.76
N ARG A 27 3.95 -7.13 14.18
CA ARG A 27 4.18 -8.58 14.09
C ARG A 27 4.36 -9.04 12.66
N PHE A 28 3.59 -8.48 11.71
CA PHE A 28 3.78 -8.79 10.30
C PHE A 28 5.18 -8.42 9.82
N LEU A 29 5.61 -7.18 10.09
CA LEU A 29 6.89 -6.68 9.63
C LEU A 29 8.05 -7.52 10.16
N VAL A 30 8.04 -7.81 11.47
CA VAL A 30 9.09 -8.58 12.14
C VAL A 30 9.12 -10.04 11.69
N ARG A 31 7.97 -10.71 11.59
CA ARG A 31 7.94 -12.18 11.42
C ARG A 31 7.74 -12.67 9.99
N PHE A 32 7.13 -11.86 9.12
CA PHE A 32 6.59 -12.36 7.84
C PHE A 32 7.02 -11.54 6.62
N ALA A 33 7.28 -10.23 6.76
CA ALA A 33 7.51 -9.37 5.60
C ALA A 33 8.68 -9.83 4.72
N LEU A 34 9.84 -10.12 5.33
CA LEU A 34 11.03 -10.52 4.58
C LEU A 34 10.89 -11.92 3.96
N SER A 35 10.34 -12.90 4.69
CA SER A 35 10.15 -14.26 4.19
C SER A 35 9.12 -14.30 3.05
N ASN A 36 8.01 -13.59 3.19
CA ASN A 36 7.02 -13.44 2.12
C ASN A 36 7.63 -12.76 0.89
N GLN A 37 8.51 -11.77 1.08
CA GLN A 37 9.21 -11.14 -0.02
C GLN A 37 10.16 -12.08 -0.74
N MET A 38 10.95 -12.87 0.01
CA MET A 38 11.83 -13.87 -0.58
C MET A 38 11.07 -14.94 -1.37
N ALA A 39 9.84 -15.26 -0.95
CA ALA A 39 8.94 -16.17 -1.65
C ALA A 39 8.17 -15.53 -2.82
N ASN A 40 8.41 -14.25 -3.13
CA ASN A 40 7.66 -13.45 -4.11
C ASN A 40 6.16 -13.32 -3.83
N ALA A 41 5.71 -13.59 -2.59
CA ALA A 41 4.31 -13.47 -2.19
C ALA A 41 3.89 -12.00 -1.97
N SER A 42 4.85 -11.12 -1.65
CA SER A 42 4.62 -9.68 -1.46
C SER A 42 5.91 -8.89 -1.66
N GLN A 43 5.84 -7.59 -1.89
CA GLN A 43 7.02 -6.71 -1.92
C GLN A 43 6.89 -5.66 -0.83
N THR A 44 7.83 -5.63 0.12
CA THR A 44 7.80 -4.71 1.27
C THR A 44 8.87 -3.64 1.12
N TYR A 45 8.52 -2.39 1.40
CA TYR A 45 9.40 -1.24 1.33
C TYR A 45 9.41 -0.52 2.67
N ILE A 46 10.58 -0.01 3.04
CA ILE A 46 10.87 0.61 4.33
C ILE A 46 11.16 2.09 4.10
N GLY A 47 10.49 2.94 4.86
CA GLY A 47 10.81 4.35 5.00
C GLY A 47 11.84 4.53 6.10
N LEU A 48 12.93 5.23 5.79
CA LEU A 48 14.04 5.53 6.67
C LEU A 48 14.13 7.05 6.89
N SER A 49 14.48 7.45 8.11
CA SER A 49 14.94 8.81 8.41
C SER A 49 16.37 9.03 7.91
N ASP A 50 16.86 10.27 8.06
CA ASP A 50 18.25 10.61 7.75
C ASP A 50 19.26 9.82 8.63
N ASP A 51 18.85 9.40 9.83
CA ASP A 51 19.65 8.60 10.78
C ASP A 51 19.47 7.08 10.58
N ASP A 52 18.94 6.66 9.43
CA ASP A 52 18.66 5.26 9.07
C ASP A 52 17.65 4.54 10.00
N ALA A 53 16.91 5.27 10.83
CA ALA A 53 15.85 4.69 11.65
C ALA A 53 14.61 4.38 10.80
N ILE A 54 13.96 3.25 11.05
CA ILE A 54 12.71 2.88 10.37
C ILE A 54 11.56 3.75 10.86
N VAL A 55 11.02 4.59 9.96
CA VAL A 55 9.92 5.52 10.27
C VAL A 55 8.57 5.04 9.76
N GLY A 56 8.56 3.99 8.94
CA GLY A 56 7.35 3.39 8.41
C GLY A 56 7.64 2.33 7.36
N PHE A 57 6.61 1.64 6.91
CA PHE A 57 6.71 0.66 5.85
C PHE A 57 5.40 0.54 5.08
N TYR A 58 5.49 -0.08 3.91
CA TYR A 58 4.30 -0.56 3.22
C TYR A 58 4.58 -1.86 2.47
N THR A 59 3.52 -2.57 2.08
CA THR A 59 3.63 -3.84 1.36
C THR A 59 2.64 -3.89 0.20
N LEU A 60 3.15 -4.23 -0.98
CA LEU A 60 2.38 -4.42 -2.21
C LEU A 60 2.24 -5.91 -2.53
N VAL A 61 1.05 -6.29 -3.02
CA VAL A 61 0.70 -7.65 -3.43
C VAL A 61 -0.10 -7.56 -4.73
N VAL A 62 0.14 -8.48 -5.67
CA VAL A 62 -0.71 -8.60 -6.86
C VAL A 62 -1.98 -9.37 -6.52
N GLY A 63 -3.10 -9.00 -7.10
CA GLY A 63 -4.36 -9.69 -6.88
C GLY A 63 -5.35 -9.47 -8.00
N GLU A 64 -6.54 -10.02 -7.81
CA GLU A 64 -7.66 -9.83 -8.71
C GLU A 64 -8.95 -9.63 -7.90
N VAL A 65 -9.89 -8.89 -8.49
CA VAL A 65 -11.26 -8.79 -7.99
C VAL A 65 -12.15 -9.51 -8.98
N ARG A 66 -12.99 -10.42 -8.49
CA ARG A 66 -13.96 -11.11 -9.34
C ARG A 66 -14.86 -10.09 -10.04
N TYR A 67 -15.14 -10.30 -11.33
CA TYR A 67 -15.90 -9.33 -12.12
C TYR A 67 -17.26 -9.01 -11.49
N GLU A 68 -17.91 -10.02 -10.90
CA GLU A 68 -19.23 -9.88 -10.27
C GLU A 68 -19.20 -9.12 -8.93
N GLU A 69 -18.04 -9.07 -8.27
CA GLU A 69 -17.84 -8.41 -6.97
C GLU A 69 -17.20 -7.03 -7.13
N ALA A 70 -16.74 -6.70 -8.34
CA ALA A 70 -16.06 -5.46 -8.63
C ALA A 70 -17.05 -4.29 -8.81
N PRO A 71 -16.73 -3.10 -8.27
CA PRO A 71 -17.51 -1.88 -8.54
C PRO A 71 -17.63 -1.63 -10.06
N GLU A 72 -18.77 -1.11 -10.52
CA GLU A 72 -19.00 -0.83 -11.95
C GLU A 72 -17.87 0.01 -12.57
N ARG A 73 -17.35 0.99 -11.82
CA ARG A 73 -16.23 1.84 -12.27
C ARG A 73 -14.96 1.03 -12.60
N LEU A 74 -14.73 -0.08 -11.89
CA LEU A 74 -13.58 -0.96 -12.07
C LEU A 74 -13.72 -1.81 -13.34
N THR A 75 -14.92 -2.31 -13.62
CA THR A 75 -15.26 -3.20 -14.75
C THR A 75 -15.69 -2.47 -16.02
N LYS A 76 -16.03 -1.18 -15.95
CA LYS A 76 -16.52 -0.40 -17.09
C LYS A 76 -15.58 -0.50 -18.30
N GLY A 77 -16.11 -1.07 -19.39
CA GLY A 77 -15.40 -1.25 -20.66
C GLY A 77 -14.45 -2.46 -20.71
N LEU A 78 -14.46 -3.32 -19.69
CA LEU A 78 -13.68 -4.56 -19.66
C LEU A 78 -14.51 -5.77 -20.09
N ALA A 79 -13.85 -6.78 -20.63
CA ALA A 79 -14.43 -8.11 -20.79
C ALA A 79 -14.72 -8.74 -19.41
N ARG A 80 -15.62 -9.73 -19.38
CA ARG A 80 -16.03 -10.43 -18.15
C ARG A 80 -14.97 -11.42 -17.66
N HIS A 81 -13.88 -10.88 -17.13
CA HIS A 81 -12.79 -11.61 -16.47
C HIS A 81 -12.46 -10.97 -15.12
N PRO A 82 -11.80 -11.69 -14.20
CA PRO A 82 -11.26 -11.09 -12.99
C PRO A 82 -10.43 -9.84 -13.30
N VAL A 83 -10.67 -8.78 -12.53
CA VAL A 83 -10.06 -7.48 -12.76
C VAL A 83 -8.72 -7.43 -12.04
N PRO A 84 -7.58 -7.26 -12.75
CA PRO A 84 -6.27 -7.28 -12.12
C PRO A 84 -6.06 -6.01 -11.29
N VAL A 85 -5.58 -6.16 -10.06
CA VAL A 85 -5.34 -5.06 -9.14
C VAL A 85 -3.98 -5.20 -8.46
N MET A 86 -3.45 -4.06 -8.02
CA MET A 86 -2.40 -4.03 -7.02
C MET A 86 -3.06 -3.78 -5.67
N LEU A 87 -2.74 -4.57 -4.65
CA LEU A 87 -3.20 -4.39 -3.28
C LEU A 87 -2.08 -3.76 -2.45
N LEU A 88 -2.33 -2.57 -1.91
CA LEU A 88 -1.56 -2.02 -0.80
C LEU A 88 -2.05 -2.71 0.49
N ALA A 89 -1.48 -3.88 0.74
CA ALA A 89 -1.94 -4.80 1.78
C ALA A 89 -1.69 -4.26 3.18
N ARG A 90 -0.61 -3.49 3.36
CA ARG A 90 -0.20 -2.92 4.64
C ARG A 90 0.48 -1.59 4.44
N LEU A 91 0.19 -0.64 5.31
CA LEU A 91 0.89 0.63 5.46
C LEU A 91 0.92 0.98 6.94
N GLY A 92 2.11 1.18 7.49
CA GLY A 92 2.31 1.53 8.90
C GLY A 92 3.32 2.66 9.02
N VAL A 93 3.04 3.62 9.89
CA VAL A 93 3.95 4.73 10.23
C VAL A 93 4.29 4.60 11.71
N GLY A 94 5.58 4.60 12.02
CA GLY A 94 6.04 4.48 13.40
C GLY A 94 5.42 5.57 14.28
N GLU A 95 5.02 5.22 15.50
CA GLU A 95 4.21 6.09 16.37
C GLU A 95 4.85 7.47 16.57
N ALA A 96 6.17 7.49 16.82
CA ALA A 96 6.96 8.72 16.96
C ALA A 96 7.00 9.62 15.70
N TRP A 97 6.60 9.07 14.54
CA TRP A 97 6.68 9.69 13.23
C TRP A 97 5.30 10.00 12.61
N GLN A 98 4.22 9.66 13.30
CA GLN A 98 2.86 9.99 12.87
C GLN A 98 2.63 11.51 12.86
N GLY A 99 1.71 11.96 12.01
CA GLY A 99 1.44 13.40 11.80
C GLY A 99 2.51 14.16 11.01
N ARG A 100 3.66 13.54 10.68
CA ARG A 100 4.78 14.18 9.97
C ARG A 100 4.77 13.96 8.45
N LYS A 101 3.60 13.68 7.86
CA LYS A 101 3.41 13.34 6.43
C LYS A 101 4.18 12.10 5.92
N ILE A 102 4.77 11.28 6.80
CA ILE A 102 5.47 10.05 6.42
C ILE A 102 4.54 9.09 5.66
N GLY A 103 3.32 8.86 6.17
CA GLY A 103 2.34 8.00 5.51
C GLY A 103 1.98 8.47 4.10
N ALA A 104 1.90 9.79 3.88
CA ALA A 104 1.66 10.36 2.55
C ALA A 104 2.84 10.11 1.60
N GLY A 105 4.08 10.24 2.10
CA GLY A 105 5.28 9.92 1.33
C GLY A 105 5.36 8.43 0.96
N LEU A 106 5.06 7.54 1.90
CA LEU A 106 5.00 6.09 1.65
C LEU A 106 3.90 5.71 0.65
N LEU A 107 2.71 6.29 0.78
CA LEU A 107 1.62 6.06 -0.18
C LEU A 107 2.01 6.55 -1.59
N ARG A 108 2.66 7.71 -1.69
CA ARG A 108 3.13 8.23 -2.98
C ARG A 108 4.14 7.27 -3.63
N ASP A 109 5.10 6.75 -2.88
CA ASP A 109 6.06 5.77 -3.40
C ASP A 109 5.35 4.47 -3.83
N ALA A 110 4.38 4.00 -3.04
CA ALA A 110 3.55 2.84 -3.38
C ALA A 110 2.77 3.05 -4.70
N VAL A 111 2.19 4.23 -4.91
CA VAL A 111 1.53 4.61 -6.17
C VAL A 111 2.52 4.58 -7.33
N LEU A 112 3.67 5.25 -7.21
CA LEU A 112 4.68 5.30 -8.28
C LEU A 112 5.17 3.91 -8.70
N ARG A 113 5.42 3.02 -7.72
CA ARG A 113 5.79 1.63 -8.03
C ARG A 113 4.66 0.85 -8.67
N THR A 114 3.42 1.09 -8.24
CA THR A 114 2.25 0.48 -8.87
C THR A 114 2.11 0.92 -10.33
N LEU A 115 2.36 2.20 -10.63
CA LEU A 115 2.36 2.72 -12.00
C LEU A 115 3.45 2.06 -12.86
N GLN A 116 4.67 1.88 -12.32
CA GLN A 116 5.74 1.15 -13.01
C GLN A 116 5.34 -0.29 -13.36
N VAL A 117 4.67 -0.99 -12.43
CA VAL A 117 4.13 -2.33 -12.72
C VAL A 117 3.04 -2.26 -13.79
N ALA A 118 2.15 -1.26 -13.72
CA ALA A 118 1.05 -1.08 -14.66
C ALA A 118 1.51 -0.80 -16.11
N ASP A 119 2.73 -0.31 -16.31
CA ASP A 119 3.33 -0.12 -17.63
C ASP A 119 3.89 -1.44 -18.22
N ILE A 120 4.19 -2.44 -17.39
CA ILE A 120 4.77 -3.72 -17.80
C ILE A 120 3.73 -4.85 -17.82
N ALA A 121 2.77 -4.81 -16.90
CA ALA A 121 1.70 -5.79 -16.74
C ALA A 121 0.37 -5.09 -16.49
N GLY A 122 -0.74 -5.71 -16.91
CA GLY A 122 -2.07 -5.13 -16.72
C GLY A 122 -2.41 -4.95 -15.24
N VAL A 123 -2.60 -3.71 -14.80
CA VAL A 123 -3.12 -3.35 -13.47
C VAL A 123 -4.23 -2.33 -13.68
N ARG A 124 -5.43 -2.61 -13.17
CA ARG A 124 -6.59 -1.73 -13.33
C ARG A 124 -6.69 -0.67 -12.24
N ALA A 125 -6.35 -1.03 -11.02
CA ALA A 125 -6.44 -0.17 -9.86
C ALA A 125 -5.43 -0.52 -8.77
N LEU A 126 -5.14 0.45 -7.91
CA LEU A 126 -4.57 0.24 -6.59
C LEU A 126 -5.72 0.14 -5.58
N VAL A 127 -5.74 -0.93 -4.80
CA VAL A 127 -6.76 -1.24 -3.81
C VAL A 127 -6.14 -1.22 -2.41
N VAL A 128 -6.92 -0.80 -1.42
CA VAL A 128 -6.57 -0.83 0.01
C VAL A 128 -7.73 -1.40 0.81
N HIS A 129 -7.42 -2.15 1.86
CA HIS A 129 -8.38 -2.49 2.90
C HIS A 129 -8.03 -1.66 4.14
N ALA A 130 -8.75 -0.56 4.35
CA ALA A 130 -8.59 0.29 5.50
C ALA A 130 -9.01 -0.46 6.77
N LYS A 131 -8.25 -0.30 7.85
CA LYS A 131 -8.55 -0.97 9.12
C LYS A 131 -9.73 -0.33 9.85
N ASN A 132 -9.88 0.99 9.73
CA ASN A 132 -10.85 1.80 10.45
C ASN A 132 -11.16 3.09 9.67
N ASP A 133 -12.12 3.87 10.16
CA ASP A 133 -12.54 5.12 9.51
C ASP A 133 -11.43 6.18 9.43
N ALA A 134 -10.48 6.18 10.37
CA ALA A 134 -9.32 7.08 10.32
C ALA A 134 -8.39 6.72 9.15
N ALA A 135 -8.13 5.42 8.93
CA ALA A 135 -7.36 4.94 7.78
C ALA A 135 -8.12 5.19 6.46
N ARG A 136 -9.43 4.96 6.43
CA ARG A 136 -10.28 5.29 5.29
C ARG A 136 -10.17 6.78 4.92
N SER A 137 -10.39 7.66 5.91
CA SER A 137 -10.27 9.13 5.73
C SER A 137 -8.86 9.53 5.29
N PHE A 138 -7.83 8.80 5.70
CA PHE A 138 -6.47 9.03 5.21
C PHE A 138 -6.37 8.79 3.69
N TYR A 139 -6.91 7.68 3.18
CA TYR A 139 -6.85 7.31 1.76
C TYR A 139 -7.77 8.16 0.87
N GLU A 140 -8.95 8.55 1.34
CA GLU A 140 -9.90 9.41 0.60
C GLU A 140 -9.28 10.76 0.19
N ARG A 141 -8.25 11.24 0.92
CA ARG A 141 -7.49 12.45 0.55
C ARG A 141 -6.59 12.28 -0.67
N PHE A 142 -6.43 11.07 -1.18
CA PHE A 142 -5.56 10.71 -2.32
C PHE A 142 -6.36 10.06 -3.46
N ASP A 143 -7.60 10.50 -3.68
CA ASP A 143 -8.52 10.04 -4.73
C ASP A 143 -8.96 8.57 -4.66
N PHE A 144 -8.66 7.88 -3.55
CA PHE A 144 -9.25 6.58 -3.28
C PHE A 144 -10.75 6.74 -3.01
N GLN A 145 -11.54 5.93 -3.70
CA GLN A 145 -12.99 5.88 -3.56
C GLN A 145 -13.40 4.61 -2.83
N PRO A 146 -14.38 4.66 -1.92
CA PRO A 146 -14.90 3.47 -1.27
C PRO A 146 -15.55 2.52 -2.28
N SER A 147 -15.40 1.23 -2.04
CA SER A 147 -16.12 0.19 -2.74
C SER A 147 -17.59 0.23 -2.34
N PRO A 148 -18.54 0.02 -3.27
CA PRO A 148 -19.95 -0.16 -2.93
C PRO A 148 -20.20 -1.39 -2.05
N THR A 149 -19.27 -2.36 -2.03
CA THR A 149 -19.40 -3.61 -1.27
C THR A 149 -18.94 -3.50 0.18
N ASP A 150 -17.95 -2.66 0.46
CA ASP A 150 -17.43 -2.42 1.81
C ASP A 150 -16.80 -1.01 1.85
N PRO A 151 -17.28 -0.09 2.70
CA PRO A 151 -16.75 1.27 2.79
C PRO A 151 -15.30 1.33 3.28
N LEU A 152 -14.79 0.29 3.93
CA LEU A 152 -13.39 0.18 4.33
C LEU A 152 -12.51 -0.41 3.23
N HIS A 153 -13.08 -0.90 2.14
CA HIS A 153 -12.32 -1.24 0.94
C HIS A 153 -12.34 -0.03 0.01
N LEU A 154 -11.18 0.50 -0.34
CA LEU A 154 -11.08 1.63 -1.25
C LEU A 154 -10.20 1.29 -2.44
N PHE A 155 -10.43 1.98 -3.55
CA PHE A 155 -9.65 1.81 -4.77
C PHE A 155 -9.42 3.14 -5.48
N ALA A 156 -8.28 3.23 -6.16
CA ALA A 156 -7.96 4.29 -7.09
C ALA A 156 -7.60 3.68 -8.44
N LEU A 157 -8.22 4.14 -9.52
CA LEU A 157 -7.91 3.63 -10.86
C LEU A 157 -6.52 4.08 -11.28
N ILE A 158 -5.77 3.22 -11.97
CA ILE A 158 -4.44 3.57 -12.51
C ILE A 158 -4.50 4.83 -13.37
N LYS A 159 -5.56 4.99 -14.18
CA LYS A 159 -5.73 6.19 -15.02
C LYS A 159 -5.89 7.49 -14.22
N ASP A 160 -6.44 7.42 -13.01
CA ASP A 160 -6.68 8.57 -12.16
C ASP A 160 -5.35 8.89 -11.41
N LEU A 161 -4.63 7.85 -10.97
CA LEU A 161 -3.31 7.98 -10.33
C LEU A 161 -2.19 8.52 -11.23
N ARG A 162 -2.31 8.39 -12.56
CA ARG A 162 -1.34 8.95 -13.52
C ARG A 162 -1.35 10.48 -13.57
N ASN A 163 -2.40 11.13 -13.05
CA ASN A 163 -2.56 12.58 -13.09
C ASN A 163 -2.21 13.26 -11.75
N LEU A 164 -1.69 12.50 -10.78
CA LEU A 164 -1.27 12.97 -9.45
C LEU A 164 0.19 13.43 -9.39
#